data_AF-D5U1L0-F1
#
_entry.id   AF-D5U1L0-F1
#
_cell.length_a   1.000
_cell.length_b   1.000
_cell.length_c   1.000
_cell.angle_alpha   90.00
_cell.angle_beta   90.00
_cell.angle_gamma   90.00
#
_symmetry.space_group_name_H-M   'P 1'
#
loop_
_entity.id
_entity.type
_entity.pdbx_description
1 polymer ?
#
loop_
_entity_poly.entity_id
_entity_poly.type
_entity_poly.pdbx_seq_one_letter_code
_entity_poly.pdbx_strand_id
1 'polypeptide(L)'
;MEKPVRIYRNEDVKKIVACIPQGHLHTRFIIELSDQVIVLQEATVAGIVRAFALTSLHPTRRYIVLTSRSPENVKKGFAKHQLIESWDEVECNSE
;
A
#
# COMPACT_ATOMS: atom_id res chain seq x y z
N MET A 1 5.87 -21.73 3.32
CA MET A 1 5.61 -21.64 1.87
C MET A 1 5.89 -20.22 1.44
N GLU A 2 6.87 -20.03 0.55
CA GLU A 2 7.06 -18.75 -0.13
C GLU A 2 5.79 -18.42 -0.92
N LYS A 3 5.36 -17.17 -0.88
CA LYS A 3 4.18 -16.71 -1.61
C LYS A 3 4.59 -16.47 -3.06
N PRO A 4 3.81 -16.90 -4.06
CA PRO A 4 4.13 -16.61 -5.45
C PRO A 4 4.12 -15.09 -5.68
N VAL A 5 5.19 -14.56 -6.28
CA VAL A 5 5.30 -13.15 -6.66
C VAL A 5 4.61 -12.95 -8.01
N ARG A 6 3.78 -11.91 -8.12
CA ARG A 6 3.17 -11.48 -9.39
C ARG A 6 3.57 -10.05 -9.66
N ILE A 7 3.95 -9.78 -10.91
CA ILE A 7 4.29 -8.45 -11.40
C ILE A 7 3.16 -8.02 -12.35
N TYR A 8 2.60 -6.84 -12.10
CA TYR A 8 1.58 -6.23 -12.94
C TYR A 8 2.18 -5.02 -13.65
N ARG A 9 2.16 -5.04 -14.98
CA ARG A 9 2.48 -3.88 -15.81
C ARG A 9 1.26 -2.98 -15.91
N ASN A 10 1.45 -1.77 -16.41
CA ASN A 10 0.33 -0.86 -16.60
C ASN A 10 -0.70 -1.42 -17.61
N GLU A 11 -0.26 -2.19 -18.62
CA GLU A 11 -1.18 -2.88 -19.55
C GLU A 11 -2.06 -3.95 -18.89
N ASP A 12 -1.67 -4.48 -17.74
CA ASP A 12 -2.45 -5.46 -16.99
C ASP A 12 -3.54 -4.80 -16.14
N VAL A 13 -3.49 -3.48 -15.93
CA VAL A 13 -4.47 -2.75 -15.12
C VAL A 13 -5.63 -2.32 -16.01
N LYS A 14 -6.79 -2.95 -15.84
CA LYS A 14 -8.01 -2.60 -16.59
C LYS A 14 -8.64 -1.29 -16.11
N LYS A 15 -8.75 -1.13 -14.79
CA LYS A 15 -9.26 0.11 -14.18
C LYS A 15 -8.88 0.22 -12.70
N ILE A 16 -8.85 1.46 -12.21
CA ILE A 16 -8.74 1.78 -10.78
C ILE A 16 -9.94 2.65 -10.40
N VAL A 17 -10.64 2.27 -9.33
CA VAL A 17 -11.77 3.03 -8.77
C VAL A 17 -11.44 3.42 -7.33
N ALA A 18 -11.43 4.72 -7.06
CA ALA A 18 -11.37 5.27 -5.71
C ALA A 18 -12.76 5.82 -5.34
N CYS A 19 -13.39 5.31 -4.30
CA CYS A 19 -14.71 5.74 -3.88
C CYS A 19 -14.89 5.66 -2.36
N ILE A 20 -15.83 6.43 -1.82
CA ILE A 20 -16.31 6.29 -0.45
C ILE A 20 -17.65 5.56 -0.54
N PRO A 21 -17.76 4.29 -0.11
CA PRO A 21 -19.03 3.55 -0.19
C PRO A 21 -20.13 4.23 0.63
N GLN A 22 -21.38 4.03 0.25
CA GLN A 22 -22.52 4.57 0.99
C GLN A 22 -22.47 4.12 2.46
N GLY A 23 -22.66 5.07 3.39
CA GLY A 23 -22.61 4.82 4.83
C GLY A 23 -21.21 4.62 5.42
N HIS A 24 -20.14 4.81 4.63
CA HIS A 24 -18.76 4.70 5.11
C HIS A 24 -18.08 6.08 5.14
N LEU A 25 -17.07 6.21 6.00
CA LEU A 25 -16.29 7.44 6.15
C LEU A 25 -14.95 7.40 5.40
N HIS A 26 -14.49 6.20 5.03
CA HIS A 26 -13.16 5.97 4.49
C HIS A 26 -13.22 5.48 3.06
N THR A 27 -12.23 5.90 2.27
CA THR A 27 -12.06 5.53 0.89
C THR A 27 -11.79 4.03 0.73
N ARG A 28 -12.23 3.47 -0.40
CA ARG A 28 -11.88 2.15 -0.91
C ARG A 28 -11.25 2.32 -2.28
N PHE A 29 -10.19 1.57 -2.53
CA PHE A 29 -9.56 1.48 -3.84
C PHE A 29 -9.81 0.10 -4.41
N ILE A 30 -10.48 0.03 -5.55
CA ILE A 30 -10.74 -1.21 -6.30
C ILE A 30 -9.83 -1.17 -7.52
N ILE A 31 -8.90 -2.12 -7.60
CA ILE A 31 -7.95 -2.27 -8.71
C ILE A 31 -8.37 -3.52 -9.47
N GLU A 32 -8.87 -3.36 -10.69
CA GLU A 32 -9.18 -4.47 -11.58
C GLU A 32 -7.98 -4.75 -12.48
N LEU A 33 -7.41 -5.95 -12.33
CA LEU A 33 -6.27 -6.44 -13.07
C LEU A 33 -6.72 -7.44 -14.15
N SER A 34 -5.77 -7.92 -14.96
CA SER A 34 -6.03 -8.88 -16.03
C SER A 34 -6.63 -10.19 -15.50
N ASP A 35 -6.20 -10.63 -14.32
CA ASP A 35 -6.49 -11.93 -13.71
C ASP A 35 -7.24 -11.88 -12.37
N GLN A 36 -7.32 -10.72 -11.70
CA GLN A 36 -7.97 -10.57 -10.39
C GLN A 36 -8.47 -9.15 -10.09
N VAL A 37 -9.21 -9.01 -8.99
CA VAL A 37 -9.62 -7.71 -8.43
C VAL A 37 -9.07 -7.57 -7.01
N ILE A 38 -8.40 -6.47 -6.73
CA ILE A 38 -7.87 -6.13 -5.40
C ILE A 38 -8.69 -4.99 -4.81
N VAL A 39 -9.12 -5.11 -3.56
CA VAL A 39 -9.78 -4.03 -2.82
C VAL A 39 -8.91 -3.62 -1.63
N LEU A 40 -8.48 -2.35 -1.61
CA LEU A 40 -7.64 -1.78 -0.56
C LEU A 40 -8.44 -0.81 0.30
N GLN A 41 -8.12 -0.82 1.60
CA GLN A 41 -8.60 0.18 2.55
C GLN A 41 -7.75 1.44 2.49
N GLU A 42 -8.33 2.57 2.89
CA GLU A 42 -7.67 3.88 2.93
C GLU A 42 -6.30 3.85 3.63
N ALA A 43 -6.18 3.17 4.77
CA ALA A 43 -4.92 3.08 5.52
C ALA A 43 -3.80 2.38 4.72
N THR A 44 -4.14 1.35 3.94
CA THR A 44 -3.19 0.64 3.09
C THR A 44 -2.71 1.53 1.95
N VAL A 45 -3.65 2.25 1.31
CA VAL A 45 -3.34 3.17 0.21
C VAL A 45 -2.49 4.34 0.72
N ALA A 46 -2.79 4.87 1.90
CA ALA A 46 -1.96 5.89 2.55
C ALA A 46 -0.53 5.39 2.80
N GLY A 47 -0.36 4.10 3.16
CA GLY A 47 0.95 3.46 3.26
C GLY A 47 1.68 3.39 1.91
N ILE A 48 1.00 2.99 0.83
CA ILE A 48 1.57 2.95 -0.53
C ILE A 48 2.02 4.35 -0.97
N VAL A 49 1.16 5.36 -0.81
CA VAL A 49 1.47 6.76 -1.16
C VAL A 49 2.68 7.25 -0.38
N ARG A 50 2.74 6.97 0.93
CA ARG A 50 3.89 7.34 1.76
C ARG A 50 5.18 6.63 1.31
N ALA A 51 5.11 5.34 1.00
CA ALA A 51 6.27 4.59 0.51
C ALA A 51 6.78 5.14 -0.82
N PHE A 52 5.87 5.45 -1.75
CA PHE A 52 6.21 6.07 -3.03
C PHE A 52 6.84 7.45 -2.84
N ALA A 53 6.23 8.33 -2.03
CA ALA A 53 6.73 9.67 -1.79
C ALA A 53 8.12 9.67 -1.13
N LEU A 54 8.32 8.82 -0.12
CA LEU A 54 9.58 8.75 0.63
C LEU A 54 10.72 8.08 -0.14
N THR A 55 10.43 7.36 -1.22
CA THR A 55 11.46 6.79 -2.11
C THR A 55 11.64 7.65 -3.36
N SER A 56 10.61 7.76 -4.19
CA SER A 56 10.69 8.38 -5.52
C SER A 56 10.92 9.88 -5.48
N LEU A 57 10.51 10.56 -4.40
CA LEU A 57 10.68 12.02 -4.26
C LEU A 57 11.82 12.39 -3.31
N HIS A 58 12.50 11.42 -2.70
CA HIS A 58 13.64 11.68 -1.83
C HIS A 58 14.95 11.62 -2.65
N PRO A 59 15.87 12.59 -2.50
CA PRO A 59 17.02 12.73 -3.40
C PRO A 59 18.01 11.55 -3.36
N THR A 60 18.08 10.84 -2.22
CA THR A 60 19.07 9.77 -2.00
C THR A 60 18.49 8.45 -1.50
N ARG A 61 17.20 8.39 -1.16
CA ARG A 61 16.63 7.19 -0.53
C ARG A 61 16.19 6.23 -1.63
N ARG A 62 16.68 4.99 -1.59
CA ARG A 62 16.41 3.98 -2.63
C ARG A 62 15.29 3.01 -2.27
N TYR A 63 15.00 2.83 -0.99
CA TYR A 63 13.93 1.95 -0.52
C TYR A 63 13.38 2.43 0.82
N ILE A 64 12.21 1.92 1.17
CA ILE A 64 11.62 2.04 2.51
C ILE A 64 10.80 0.79 2.77
N VAL A 65 10.84 0.29 4.00
CA VAL A 65 10.02 -0.83 4.44
C VAL A 65 8.95 -0.30 5.38
N LEU A 66 7.69 -0.58 5.07
CA LEU A 66 6.58 -0.31 5.96
C LEU A 66 5.95 -1.64 6.37
N THR A 67 6.03 -1.96 7.66
CA THR A 67 5.58 -3.25 8.19
C THR A 67 4.31 -3.06 9.01
N SER A 68 3.43 -4.07 8.98
CA SER A 68 2.21 -4.07 9.79
C SER A 68 2.56 -4.01 11.28
N ARG A 69 2.00 -3.02 11.96
CA ARG A 69 2.11 -2.79 13.41
C ARG A 69 0.78 -2.32 13.96
N SER A 70 0.57 -2.54 15.26
CA SER A 70 -0.58 -2.05 16.01
C SER A 70 -0.10 -1.27 17.25
N PRO A 71 0.44 -0.05 17.05
CA PRO A 71 0.96 0.74 18.16
C PRO A 71 -0.13 1.15 19.14
N GLU A 72 0.27 1.39 20.38
CA GLU A 72 -0.58 1.99 21.41
C GLU A 72 -0.65 3.52 21.22
N ASN A 73 -1.68 4.16 21.79
CA ASN A 73 -1.82 5.62 21.82
C ASN A 73 -1.87 6.31 20.44
N VAL A 74 -2.47 5.65 19.45
CA VAL A 74 -2.68 6.25 18.12
C VAL A 74 -3.64 7.43 18.18
N LYS A 75 -3.35 8.49 17.42
CA LYS A 75 -4.25 9.64 17.24
C LYS A 75 -5.64 9.18 16.81
N LYS A 76 -6.68 9.89 17.27
CA LYS A 76 -8.07 9.63 16.89
C LYS A 76 -8.23 9.70 15.36
N GLY A 77 -8.94 8.72 14.79
CA GLY A 77 -9.22 8.64 13.35
C GLY A 77 -8.27 7.78 12.54
N PHE A 78 -7.19 7.27 13.14
CA PHE A 78 -6.27 6.34 12.48
C PHE A 78 -6.71 4.88 12.67
N ALA A 79 -6.36 4.04 11.71
CA ALA A 79 -6.59 2.60 11.81
C ALA A 79 -5.75 1.97 12.92
N LYS A 80 -6.28 0.93 13.59
CA LYS A 80 -5.55 0.16 14.61
C LYS A 80 -4.29 -0.50 14.03
N HIS A 81 -4.43 -1.11 12.86
CA HIS A 81 -3.31 -1.70 12.12
C HIS A 81 -2.81 -0.71 11.08
N GLN A 82 -1.52 -0.42 11.13
CA GLN A 82 -0.86 0.57 10.27
C GLN A 82 0.39 -0.02 9.66
N LEU A 83 0.78 0.55 8.53
CA LEU A 83 2.08 0.32 7.89
C LEU A 83 3.05 1.41 8.39
N ILE A 84 3.99 0.99 9.24
CA ILE A 84 4.97 1.86 9.93
C ILE A 84 6.38 1.50 9.47
N GLU A 85 7.23 2.51 9.33
CA GLU A 85 8.64 2.37 8.98
C GLU A 85 9.35 1.34 9.86
N SER A 86 10.06 0.43 9.21
CA SER A 86 11.00 -0.48 9.87
C SER A 86 12.40 -0.35 9.27
N TRP A 87 13.37 -0.91 9.98
CA TRP A 87 14.78 -0.97 9.58
C TRP A 87 15.13 -2.32 8.97
N ASP A 88 14.13 -3.09 8.53
CA ASP A 88 14.36 -4.40 7.96
C ASP A 88 15.13 -4.22 6.64
N GLU A 89 16.25 -4.93 6.48
CA GLU A 89 16.96 -4.98 5.21
C GLU A 89 16.12 -5.79 4.21
N VAL A 90 15.91 -5.23 3.02
CA VAL A 90 15.17 -5.90 1.95
C VAL A 90 15.95 -5.73 0.65
N GLU A 91 16.23 -6.85 -0.01
CA GLU A 91 16.66 -6.83 -1.40
C GLU A 91 15.47 -6.46 -2.29
N CYS A 92 15.55 -5.29 -2.92
CA CYS A 92 14.56 -4.87 -3.91
C CYS A 92 14.97 -5.43 -5.28
N ASN A 93 14.59 -6.68 -5.54
CA ASN A 93 14.79 -7.33 -6.83
C ASN A 93 13.56 -7.04 -7.72
N SER A 94 13.74 -6.26 -8.78
CA SER A 94 12.67 -5.80 -9.68
C SER A 94 12.55 -6.61 -10.98
N GLU A 95 13.06 -7.84 -11.00
CA GLU A 95 13.10 -8.71 -12.19
C GLU A 95 12.06 -9.83 -12.13
#